data_AF-A0A7L0G0E3-F1
#
_entry.id   AF-A0A7L0G0E3-F1
#
_cell.length_a   1.000
_cell.length_b   1.000
_cell.length_c   1.000
_cell.angle_alpha   90.00
_cell.angle_beta   90.00
_cell.angle_gamma   90.00
#
_symmetry.space_group_name_H-M   'P 1'
#
loop_
_entity.id
_entity.type
_entity.pdbx_description
1 polymer ?
#
loop_
_entity_poly.entity_id
_entity_poly.type
_entity_poly.pdbx_seq_one_letter_code
_entity_poly.pdbx_strand_id
1 'polypeptide(L)'
;EPAPLRLADGLSHCSGRVEVFHGQRWGTVCDDAWDLAEAEVVCRQLGCGNALSATHAASFGQGSGPIWLDDLKCTGTEGSLSQCRAAPWGRHN
;
A
#
# COMPACT_ATOMS: atom_id res chain seq x y z
N GLU A 1 -6.42 -9.25 -12.62
CA GLU A 1 -5.33 -8.27 -12.80
C GLU A 1 -4.99 -7.65 -11.47
N PRO A 2 -3.72 -7.28 -11.22
CA PRO A 2 -3.34 -6.60 -9.98
C PRO A 2 -4.03 -5.24 -9.88
N ALA A 3 -4.46 -4.85 -8.67
CA ALA A 3 -5.01 -3.52 -8.45
C ALA A 3 -3.92 -2.46 -8.73
N PRO A 4 -4.23 -1.39 -9.51
CA PRO A 4 -3.27 -0.31 -9.73
C PRO A 4 -2.84 0.34 -8.41
N LEU A 5 -1.55 0.60 -8.28
CA LEU A 5 -0.94 1.27 -7.13
C LEU A 5 -0.27 2.58 -7.56
N ARG A 6 -0.16 3.52 -6.62
CA ARG A 6 0.72 4.69 -6.75
C ARG A 6 1.30 5.08 -5.40
N LEU A 7 2.43 5.77 -5.43
CA LEU A 7 3.01 6.46 -4.28
C LEU A 7 2.73 7.96 -4.40
N ALA A 8 2.14 8.55 -3.36
CA ALA A 8 1.76 9.96 -3.32
C ALA A 8 2.57 10.72 -2.25
N ASP A 9 2.79 12.01 -2.48
CA ASP A 9 3.38 12.96 -1.51
C ASP A 9 4.79 12.60 -0.99
N GLY A 10 5.53 11.75 -1.70
CA GLY A 10 6.95 11.53 -1.47
C GLY A 10 7.85 12.42 -2.34
N LEU A 11 9.15 12.38 -2.05
CA LEU A 11 10.16 13.17 -2.75
C LEU A 11 10.62 12.55 -4.08
N SER A 12 10.23 11.31 -4.35
CA SER A 12 10.56 10.55 -5.55
C SER A 12 9.40 9.64 -5.95
N HIS A 13 9.43 9.14 -7.18
CA HIS A 13 8.45 8.15 -7.67
C HIS A 13 8.44 6.82 -6.89
N CYS A 14 9.46 6.56 -6.07
CA CYS A 14 9.61 5.36 -5.24
C CYS A 14 9.52 5.63 -3.74
N SER A 15 8.93 6.78 -3.36
CA SER A 15 8.66 7.12 -1.97
C SER A 15 7.30 7.79 -1.88
N GLY A 16 6.58 7.57 -0.78
CA GLY A 16 5.29 8.21 -0.57
C GLY A 16 4.29 7.34 0.18
N ARG A 17 3.11 7.92 0.40
CA ARG A 17 1.93 7.21 0.88
C ARG A 17 1.43 6.26 -0.21
N VAL A 18 1.14 5.03 0.19
CA VAL A 18 0.59 4.01 -0.71
C VAL A 18 -0.90 4.29 -0.94
N GLU A 19 -1.29 4.37 -2.21
CA GLU A 19 -2.69 4.44 -2.62
C GLU A 19 -3.01 3.32 -3.61
N VAL A 20 -4.20 2.74 -3.48
CA VAL A 20 -4.69 1.63 -4.29
C VAL A 20 -5.98 2.01 -5.00
N PHE A 21 -6.12 1.59 -6.26
CA PHE A 21 -7.32 1.83 -7.04
C PHE A 21 -8.29 0.65 -6.94
N HIS A 22 -9.48 0.92 -6.39
CA HIS A 22 -10.57 -0.05 -6.27
C HIS A 22 -11.91 0.65 -6.40
N GLY A 23 -12.92 -0.01 -6.98
CA GLY A 23 -14.26 0.58 -7.10
C GLY A 23 -14.31 1.92 -7.84
N GLN A 24 -13.51 2.08 -8.90
CA GLN A 24 -13.41 3.30 -9.72
C GLN A 24 -12.85 4.54 -8.97
N ARG A 25 -12.16 4.35 -7.84
CA ARG A 25 -11.56 5.45 -7.09
C ARG A 25 -10.27 5.05 -6.36
N TRP A 26 -9.39 6.03 -6.19
CA TRP A 26 -8.22 5.89 -5.33
C TRP A 26 -8.63 5.93 -3.86
N GLY A 27 -7.94 5.14 -3.05
CA GLY A 27 -8.07 5.12 -1.61
C GLY A 27 -6.74 4.75 -0.95
N THR A 28 -6.70 4.86 0.36
CA THR A 28 -5.50 4.65 1.18
C THR A 28 -5.39 3.21 1.68
N VAL A 29 -4.24 2.90 2.25
CA VAL A 29 -3.96 1.66 2.98
C VAL A 29 -3.75 2.03 4.45
N CYS A 30 -4.39 1.30 5.36
CA CYS A 30 -4.19 1.45 6.80
C CYS A 30 -2.77 0.98 7.19
N ASP A 31 -2.19 1.59 8.22
CA ASP A 31 -0.86 1.21 8.71
C ASP A 31 -0.89 0.09 9.77
N ASP A 32 -2.07 -0.44 10.08
CA ASP A 32 -2.23 -1.62 10.94
C ASP A 32 -1.61 -2.86 10.27
N ALA A 33 -0.66 -3.46 11.01
CA ALA A 33 0.19 -4.55 10.54
C ALA A 33 1.06 -4.23 9.31
N TRP A 34 1.15 -2.97 8.90
CA TRP A 34 2.00 -2.55 7.79
C TRP A 34 3.48 -2.68 8.15
N ASP A 35 4.26 -3.49 7.45
CA ASP A 35 5.68 -3.63 7.67
C ASP A 35 6.50 -3.67 6.37
N LEU A 36 7.77 -4.06 6.49
CA LEU A 36 8.71 -4.08 5.37
C LEU A 36 8.27 -5.09 4.28
N ALA A 37 7.56 -6.16 4.63
CA ALA A 37 7.05 -7.14 3.67
C ALA A 37 5.99 -6.53 2.75
N GLU A 38 5.04 -5.75 3.28
CA GLU A 38 4.07 -5.02 2.46
C GLU A 38 4.76 -3.98 1.57
N ALA A 39 5.70 -3.22 2.15
CA ALA A 39 6.48 -2.25 1.41
C ALA A 39 7.27 -2.89 0.27
N GLU A 40 7.86 -4.07 0.49
CA GLU A 40 8.60 -4.83 -0.51
C GLU A 40 7.71 -5.20 -1.70
N VAL A 41 6.49 -5.69 -1.42
CA VAL A 41 5.49 -5.99 -2.45
C VAL A 41 5.13 -4.74 -3.26
N VAL A 42 4.93 -3.59 -2.60
CA VAL A 42 4.63 -2.31 -3.28
C VAL A 42 5.79 -1.87 -4.16
N CYS A 43 7.01 -1.80 -3.62
CA CYS A 43 8.18 -1.37 -4.35
C CYS A 43 8.43 -2.27 -5.57
N ARG A 44 8.27 -3.59 -5.42
CA ARG A 44 8.42 -4.52 -6.53
C ARG A 44 7.31 -4.38 -7.57
N GLN A 45 6.05 -4.23 -7.13
CA GLN A 45 4.92 -4.03 -8.04
C GLN A 45 5.05 -2.74 -8.88
N LEU A 46 5.66 -1.70 -8.31
CA LEU A 46 5.89 -0.42 -8.98
C LEU A 46 7.23 -0.34 -9.74
N GLY A 47 8.06 -1.38 -9.68
CA GLY A 47 9.37 -1.38 -10.35
C GLY A 47 10.44 -0.52 -9.65
N CYS A 48 10.27 -0.25 -8.36
CA CYS A 48 11.16 0.54 -7.52
C CYS A 48 12.32 -0.25 -6.90
N GLY A 49 12.39 -1.56 -7.14
CA GLY A 49 13.36 -2.45 -6.51
C GLY A 49 12.91 -2.85 -5.11
N ASN A 50 13.86 -2.94 -4.18
CA ASN A 50 13.60 -3.39 -2.80
C ASN A 50 13.12 -2.22 -1.93
N ALA A 51 12.27 -2.52 -0.96
CA ALA A 51 11.85 -1.54 0.03
C ALA A 51 13.00 -1.21 1.00
N LEU A 52 13.15 0.08 1.28
CA LEU A 52 14.15 0.57 2.23
C LEU A 52 13.57 0.82 3.62
N SER A 53 12.27 1.11 3.69
CA SER A 53 11.57 1.46 4.92
C SER A 53 10.07 1.27 4.74
N ALA A 54 9.39 0.95 5.84
CA ALA A 54 7.94 0.98 5.97
C ALA A 54 7.58 2.11 6.95
N THR A 55 6.87 3.12 6.47
CA THR A 55 6.48 4.29 7.28
C THR A 55 5.06 4.16 7.80
N HIS A 56 4.83 4.63 9.02
CA HIS A 56 3.53 4.59 9.70
C HIS A 56 2.98 6.00 9.98
N ALA A 57 1.82 6.08 10.61
CA ALA A 57 1.21 7.28 11.17
C ALA A 57 1.14 8.44 10.17
N ALA A 58 0.81 8.12 8.91
CA ALA A 58 0.72 9.08 7.82
C ALA A 58 1.97 9.98 7.66
N SER A 59 3.18 9.38 7.72
CA SER A 59 4.46 10.10 7.59
C SER A 59 4.59 10.95 6.31
N PHE A 60 3.91 10.56 5.22
CA PHE A 60 3.82 11.32 3.96
C PHE A 60 2.55 12.18 3.87
N GLY A 61 1.96 12.53 5.02
CA GLY A 61 0.65 13.20 5.11
C GLY A 61 -0.53 12.23 5.00
N GLN A 62 -1.66 12.63 5.59
CA GLN A 62 -2.89 11.86 5.54
C GLN A 62 -3.46 11.88 4.12
N GLY A 63 -3.87 10.70 3.64
CA GLY A 63 -4.56 10.60 2.35
C GLY A 63 -6.01 11.06 2.40
N SER A 64 -6.70 10.92 1.28
CA SER A 64 -8.12 11.25 1.14
C SER A 64 -8.86 10.10 0.47
N GLY A 65 -10.17 10.02 0.71
CA GLY A 65 -11.00 8.95 0.17
C GLY A 65 -11.11 7.75 1.12
N PRO A 66 -11.56 6.59 0.61
CA PRO A 66 -11.77 5.40 1.43
C PRO A 66 -10.43 4.76 1.84
N ILE A 67 -10.42 4.08 2.98
CA ILE A 67 -9.38 3.10 3.31
C ILE A 67 -9.77 1.79 2.64
N TRP A 68 -8.99 1.37 1.64
CA TRP A 68 -9.33 0.19 0.84
C TRP A 68 -8.78 -1.12 1.39
N LEU A 69 -7.58 -1.06 1.97
CA LEU A 69 -6.88 -2.21 2.52
C LEU A 69 -6.50 -1.92 3.97
N ASP A 70 -6.64 -2.95 4.79
CA ASP A 70 -6.37 -2.95 6.22
C ASP A 70 -5.94 -4.36 6.66
N ASP A 71 -5.23 -4.48 7.78
CA ASP A 71 -4.67 -5.73 8.31
C ASP A 71 -3.87 -6.51 7.26
N LEU A 72 -3.03 -5.81 6.47
CA LEU A 72 -2.24 -6.46 5.43
C LEU A 72 -1.18 -7.39 6.05
N LYS A 73 -1.09 -8.59 5.47
CA LYS A 73 -0.16 -9.65 5.85
C LYS A 73 0.40 -10.28 4.60
N CYS A 74 1.40 -9.63 4.04
CA CYS A 74 2.24 -10.10 2.96
C CYS A 74 3.36 -11.00 3.51
N THR A 75 3.89 -11.84 2.64
CA THR A 75 5.14 -12.59 2.85
C THR A 75 6.34 -11.84 2.26
N GLY A 76 6.10 -10.77 1.50
CA GLY A 76 7.12 -10.04 0.73
C GLY A 76 7.36 -10.63 -0.66
N THR A 77 6.69 -11.74 -0.99
CA THR A 77 6.91 -12.49 -2.24
C THR A 77 5.74 -12.42 -3.21
N GLU A 78 4.65 -11.75 -2.83
CA GLU A 78 3.45 -11.54 -3.63
C GLU A 78 3.70 -10.59 -4.80
N GLY A 79 3.22 -10.93 -6.00
CA GLY A 79 3.41 -10.09 -7.19
C GLY A 79 2.62 -8.77 -7.14
N SER A 80 1.65 -8.66 -6.24
CA SER A 80 0.90 -7.42 -6.02
C SER A 80 0.32 -7.34 -4.62
N LEU A 81 0.07 -6.12 -4.14
CA LEU A 81 -0.48 -5.88 -2.80
C LEU A 81 -1.87 -6.51 -2.63
N SER A 82 -2.67 -6.57 -3.70
CA SER A 82 -3.98 -7.22 -3.71
C SER A 82 -3.96 -8.75 -3.55
N GLN A 83 -2.78 -9.38 -3.60
CA GLN A 83 -2.61 -10.82 -3.37
C GLN A 83 -2.23 -11.15 -1.92
N CYS A 84 -1.84 -10.16 -1.13
CA CYS A 84 -1.57 -10.36 0.28
C CYS A 84 -2.88 -10.67 1.03
N ARG A 85 -2.75 -11.36 2.16
CA ARG A 85 -3.90 -11.54 3.04
C ARG A 85 -4.24 -10.18 3.65
N ALA A 86 -5.50 -9.79 3.60
CA ALA A 86 -5.98 -8.52 4.15
C ALA A 86 -7.41 -8.69 4.69
N ALA A 87 -7.92 -7.68 5.39
CA ALA A 87 -9.35 -7.52 5.56
C ALA A 87 -10.06 -7.38 4.18
N PRO A 88 -11.35 -7.73 4.07
CA PRO A 88 -12.16 -7.44 2.90
C PRO A 88 -12.07 -5.95 2.52
N TRP A 89 -12.02 -5.69 1.21
CA TRP A 89 -11.93 -4.34 0.67
C TRP A 89 -12.91 -3.36 1.31
N GLY A 90 -12.39 -2.22 1.78
CA GLY A 90 -13.20 -1.16 2.39
C GLY A 90 -13.66 -1.45 3.82
N ARG A 91 -13.31 -2.61 4.40
CA ARG A 91 -13.53 -2.91 5.81
C ARG A 91 -12.26 -2.59 6.58
N HIS A 92 -12.37 -1.60 7.45
CA HIS A 92 -11.33 -1.19 8.38
C HIS A 92 -11.95 -0.92 9.76
N ASN A 93 -11.16 -0.93 10.83
CA ASN A 93 -11.62 -0.64 12.19
C ASN A 93 -11.09 0.70 12.73
#